data_AF-A0A1S3IEP5-F1
#
_entry.id   AF-A0A1S3IEP5-F1
#
_cell.length_a   1.000
_cell.length_b   1.000
_cell.length_c   1.000
_cell.angle_alpha   90.00
_cell.angle_beta   90.00
_cell.angle_gamma   90.00
#
_symmetry.space_group_name_H-M   'P 1'
#
loop_
_entity.id
_entity.type
_entity.pdbx_description
1 polymer ?
#
loop_
_entity_poly.entity_id
_entity_poly.type
_entity_poly.pdbx_seq_one_letter_code
_entity_poly.pdbx_strand_id
1 'polypeptide(L)'
;MKFGATLQQPKSHDALLRLQDAEVRLLESMRKSIEMRIKSDKSYANGLGEMVKQAQRLDNAEFSNPIFEVWGEIIKKTEDIASRVRQNAEDMSSKTVEKLSLLINEKKASRKMLAEERQRLDAELAASKREVETQKSEYAKLVDKLKTERAKYEDLYNKSKGGSKFEEAKSKVLKTCTRLHKTHNQYVVAIHDYNQQHSAYLRTTLPGLLNYHQAIQEDMVEQCKDILLEYTLLASTCSEDFIANQKDIDVAVNRINHLTEYDGFLEKYKDSQIEEDTVVFDEGLLEDYSGTLQKDKIAVDDLNLESVEHR
;
A
#
# COMPACT_ATOMS: atom_id res chain seq x y z
N MET A 1 -23.92 16.25 3.46
CA MET A 1 -24.85 15.45 4.30
C MET A 1 -24.05 14.80 5.43
N LYS A 2 -24.67 14.54 6.59
CA LYS A 2 -23.98 14.01 7.78
C LYS A 2 -24.64 12.73 8.28
N PHE A 3 -23.86 11.74 8.70
CA PHE A 3 -24.36 10.44 9.17
C PHE A 3 -25.37 10.59 10.31
N GLY A 4 -25.10 11.49 11.25
CA GLY A 4 -25.97 11.74 12.40
C GLY A 4 -27.37 12.25 12.04
N ALA A 5 -27.56 12.85 10.87
CA ALA A 5 -28.86 13.30 10.40
C ALA A 5 -29.61 12.24 9.58
N THR A 6 -28.93 11.20 9.09
CA THR A 6 -29.47 10.32 8.03
C THR A 6 -29.43 8.83 8.38
N LEU A 7 -28.53 8.39 9.26
CA LEU A 7 -28.21 6.98 9.51
C LEU A 7 -28.50 6.52 10.95
N GLN A 8 -29.53 7.08 11.59
CA GLN A 8 -29.84 6.78 12.99
C GLN A 8 -30.53 5.41 13.21
N GLN A 9 -31.13 4.83 12.18
CA GLN A 9 -31.94 3.61 12.28
C GLN A 9 -31.07 2.34 12.43
N PRO A 10 -31.60 1.24 13.00
CA PRO A 10 -30.86 -0.03 13.10
C PRO A 10 -30.36 -0.56 11.75
N LYS A 11 -31.22 -0.51 10.72
CA LYS A 11 -30.86 -0.92 9.35
C LYS A 11 -29.68 -0.14 8.79
N SER A 12 -29.62 1.17 9.05
CA SER A 12 -28.51 2.02 8.61
C SER A 12 -27.23 1.76 9.41
N HIS A 13 -27.35 1.42 10.70
CA HIS A 13 -26.20 0.98 11.50
C HIS A 13 -25.59 -0.31 10.93
N ASP A 14 -26.41 -1.33 10.64
CA ASP A 14 -25.94 -2.58 10.04
C ASP A 14 -25.31 -2.39 8.65
N ALA A 15 -25.88 -1.48 7.85
CA ALA A 15 -25.30 -1.10 6.57
C ALA A 15 -23.93 -0.43 6.73
N LEU A 16 -23.78 0.46 7.72
CA LEU A 16 -22.53 1.15 8.01
C LEU A 16 -21.43 0.20 8.52
N LEU A 17 -21.78 -0.82 9.29
CA LEU A 17 -20.83 -1.86 9.70
C LEU A 17 -20.38 -2.71 8.50
N ARG A 18 -21.32 -3.15 7.66
CA ARG A 18 -20.99 -3.91 6.44
C ARG A 18 -20.15 -3.12 5.44
N LEU A 19 -20.38 -1.82 5.33
CA LEU A 19 -19.55 -0.92 4.53
C LEU A 19 -18.11 -0.94 5.04
N GLN A 20 -17.90 -0.72 6.34
CA GLN A 20 -16.55 -0.76 6.93
C GLN A 20 -15.88 -2.12 6.78
N ASP A 21 -16.62 -3.22 6.94
CA ASP A 21 -16.09 -4.56 6.69
C ASP A 21 -15.66 -4.74 5.21
N ALA A 22 -16.37 -4.12 4.26
CA ALA A 22 -16.00 -4.14 2.85
C ALA A 22 -14.77 -3.25 2.56
N GLU A 23 -14.67 -2.08 3.16
CA GLU A 23 -13.51 -1.19 3.06
C GLU A 23 -12.24 -1.85 3.62
N VAL A 24 -12.34 -2.53 4.75
CA VAL A 24 -11.21 -3.30 5.32
C VAL A 24 -10.73 -4.37 4.34
N ARG A 25 -11.66 -5.14 3.73
CA ARG A 25 -11.30 -6.15 2.72
C ARG A 25 -10.63 -5.52 1.49
N LEU A 26 -11.09 -4.33 1.07
CA LEU A 26 -10.49 -3.59 -0.03
C LEU A 26 -9.04 -3.20 0.31
N LEU A 27 -8.80 -2.63 1.48
CA LEU A 27 -7.46 -2.26 1.93
C LEU A 27 -6.52 -3.48 2.05
N GLU A 28 -7.02 -4.62 2.53
CA GLU A 28 -6.26 -5.87 2.56
C GLU A 28 -5.91 -6.38 1.16
N SER A 29 -6.83 -6.23 0.20
CA SER A 29 -6.59 -6.54 -1.22
C SER A 29 -5.54 -5.62 -1.83
N MET A 30 -5.63 -4.31 -1.55
CA MET A 30 -4.62 -3.33 -1.97
C MET A 30 -3.24 -3.70 -1.42
N ARG A 31 -3.14 -4.03 -0.14
CA ARG A 31 -1.86 -4.42 0.49
C ARG A 31 -1.24 -5.63 -0.20
N LYS A 32 -2.02 -6.69 -0.42
CA LYS A 32 -1.55 -7.89 -1.15
C LYS A 32 -1.09 -7.55 -2.57
N SER A 33 -1.77 -6.64 -3.24
CA SER A 33 -1.41 -6.20 -4.59
C SER A 33 -0.08 -5.44 -4.60
N ILE A 34 0.15 -4.55 -3.62
CA ILE A 34 1.43 -3.85 -3.44
C ILE A 34 2.55 -4.83 -3.09
N GLU A 35 2.30 -5.82 -2.22
CA GLU A 35 3.27 -6.88 -1.90
C GLU A 35 3.66 -7.71 -3.13
N MET A 36 2.70 -8.02 -4.01
CA MET A 36 3.00 -8.69 -5.29
C MET A 36 3.83 -7.79 -6.23
N ARG A 37 3.54 -6.49 -6.26
CA ARG A 37 4.35 -5.52 -7.02
C ARG A 37 5.79 -5.46 -6.51
N ILE A 38 5.99 -5.38 -5.19
CA ILE A 38 7.32 -5.40 -4.55
C ILE A 38 8.12 -6.65 -4.97
N LYS A 39 7.48 -7.82 -4.97
CA LYS A 39 8.14 -9.07 -5.42
C LYS A 39 8.53 -9.00 -6.89
N SER A 40 7.66 -8.46 -7.74
CA SER A 40 7.90 -8.31 -9.17
C SER A 40 9.08 -7.36 -9.43
N ASP A 41 9.10 -6.21 -8.76
CA ASP A 41 10.17 -5.21 -8.88
C ASP A 41 11.52 -5.76 -8.41
N LYS A 42 11.54 -6.50 -7.29
CA LYS A 42 12.76 -7.18 -6.83
C LYS A 42 13.25 -8.22 -7.84
N SER A 43 12.34 -9.00 -8.43
CA SER A 43 12.69 -9.97 -9.47
C SER A 43 13.28 -9.29 -10.70
N TYR A 44 12.66 -8.18 -11.13
CA TYR A 44 13.14 -7.39 -12.28
C TYR A 44 14.53 -6.80 -12.02
N ALA A 45 14.72 -6.15 -10.87
CA ALA A 45 16.01 -5.60 -10.47
C ALA A 45 17.12 -6.67 -10.37
N ASN A 46 16.78 -7.89 -9.95
CA ASN A 46 17.72 -8.99 -9.92
C ASN A 46 18.09 -9.48 -11.31
N GLY A 47 17.13 -9.60 -12.23
CA GLY A 47 17.41 -9.95 -13.63
C GLY A 47 18.31 -8.94 -14.33
N LEU A 48 18.09 -7.64 -14.10
CA LEU A 48 18.99 -6.59 -14.58
C LEU A 48 20.40 -6.70 -13.95
N GLY A 49 20.48 -7.00 -12.65
CA GLY A 49 21.75 -7.23 -11.97
C GLY A 49 22.53 -8.44 -12.51
N GLU A 50 21.85 -9.49 -12.95
CA GLU A 50 22.48 -10.64 -13.61
C GLU A 50 23.04 -10.27 -14.99
N MET A 51 22.30 -9.47 -15.77
CA MET A 51 22.77 -8.92 -17.05
C MET A 51 24.04 -8.08 -16.85
N VAL A 52 24.06 -7.18 -15.86
CA VAL A 52 25.24 -6.36 -15.52
C VAL A 52 26.44 -7.24 -15.18
N LYS A 53 26.25 -8.22 -14.31
CA LYS A 53 27.32 -9.18 -13.92
C LYS A 53 27.84 -9.98 -15.10
N GLN A 54 26.97 -10.36 -16.04
CA GLN A 54 27.39 -11.08 -17.25
C GLN A 54 28.25 -10.20 -18.15
N ALA A 55 27.87 -8.94 -18.34
CA ALA A 55 28.61 -8.00 -19.17
C ALA A 55 29.98 -7.63 -18.58
N GLN A 56 30.07 -7.47 -17.26
CA GLN A 56 31.32 -7.17 -16.55
C GLN A 56 32.37 -8.30 -16.64
N ARG A 57 31.99 -9.53 -17.03
CA ARG A 57 32.97 -10.60 -17.29
C ARG A 57 33.86 -10.32 -18.50
N LEU A 58 33.42 -9.44 -19.40
CA LEU A 58 34.16 -9.02 -20.59
C LEU A 58 35.07 -7.80 -20.35
N ASP A 59 35.07 -7.25 -19.13
CA ASP A 59 35.78 -6.02 -18.74
C ASP A 59 37.32 -6.19 -18.68
N ASN A 60 37.82 -7.38 -19.01
CA ASN A 60 39.24 -7.68 -19.17
C ASN A 60 39.71 -7.50 -20.62
N ALA A 61 39.13 -6.51 -21.32
CA ALA A 61 39.40 -6.28 -22.73
C ALA A 61 40.78 -5.62 -22.88
N GLU A 62 41.70 -6.31 -23.55
CA GLU A 62 43.00 -5.77 -23.99
C GLU A 62 42.85 -4.51 -24.87
N PHE A 63 41.68 -4.38 -25.49
CA PHE A 63 41.30 -3.33 -26.41
C PHE A 63 40.19 -2.47 -25.83
N SER A 64 40.26 -1.17 -26.09
CA SER A 64 39.23 -0.19 -25.76
C SER A 64 38.99 0.64 -27.02
N ASN A 65 37.72 0.78 -27.40
CA ASN A 65 37.25 1.56 -28.53
C ASN A 65 35.90 2.19 -28.18
N PRO A 66 35.39 3.15 -28.98
CA PRO A 66 34.13 3.82 -28.70
C PRO A 66 32.94 2.86 -28.48
N ILE A 67 32.87 1.70 -29.16
CA ILE A 67 31.83 0.70 -28.90
C ILE A 67 31.96 0.08 -27.51
N PHE A 68 33.17 -0.28 -27.05
CA PHE A 68 33.40 -0.76 -25.69
C PHE A 68 32.96 0.28 -24.64
N GLU A 69 33.30 1.56 -24.86
CA GLU A 69 32.93 2.64 -23.96
C GLU A 69 31.42 2.83 -23.85
N VAL A 70 30.72 2.88 -24.99
CA VAL A 70 29.25 3.03 -25.03
C VAL A 70 28.56 1.82 -24.41
N TRP A 71 29.04 0.60 -24.67
CA TRP A 71 28.50 -0.59 -24.02
C TRP A 71 28.70 -0.53 -22.49
N GLY A 72 29.87 -0.10 -22.02
CA GLY A 72 30.12 0.15 -20.60
C GLY A 72 29.14 1.16 -19.99
N GLU A 73 28.81 2.23 -20.71
CA GLU A 73 27.81 3.22 -20.27
C GLU A 73 26.40 2.61 -20.18
N ILE A 74 25.97 1.82 -21.17
CA ILE A 74 24.69 1.09 -21.12
C ILE A 74 24.61 0.17 -19.90
N ILE A 75 25.68 -0.57 -19.61
CA ILE A 75 25.73 -1.48 -18.45
C ILE A 75 25.66 -0.71 -17.14
N LYS A 76 26.41 0.39 -17.01
CA LYS A 76 26.36 1.27 -15.84
C LYS A 76 24.95 1.84 -15.60
N LYS A 77 24.31 2.36 -16.65
CA LYS A 77 22.95 2.90 -16.55
C LYS A 77 21.90 1.83 -16.25
N THR A 78 22.11 0.61 -16.74
CA THR A 78 21.27 -0.55 -16.37
C THR A 78 21.43 -0.91 -14.90
N GLU A 79 22.64 -0.83 -14.35
CA GLU A 79 22.90 -1.01 -12.92
C GLU A 79 22.21 0.07 -12.06
N ASP A 80 22.28 1.34 -12.47
CA ASP A 80 21.59 2.45 -11.81
C ASP A 80 20.06 2.22 -11.76
N ILE A 81 19.46 1.79 -12.88
CA ILE A 81 18.04 1.41 -12.98
C ILE A 81 17.72 0.26 -12.01
N ALA A 82 18.52 -0.82 -12.03
CA ALA A 82 18.32 -1.98 -11.16
C ALA A 82 18.38 -1.60 -9.67
N SER A 83 19.37 -0.78 -9.30
CA SER A 83 19.54 -0.25 -7.95
C SER A 83 18.33 0.57 -7.52
N ARG A 84 17.86 1.49 -8.38
CA ARG A 84 16.71 2.34 -8.07
C ARG A 84 15.42 1.57 -7.92
N VAL A 85 15.14 0.60 -8.81
CA VAL A 85 13.96 -0.27 -8.68
C VAL A 85 14.00 -1.06 -7.37
N ARG A 86 15.18 -1.59 -7.00
CA ARG A 86 15.35 -2.31 -5.73
C ARG A 86 15.06 -1.42 -4.52
N GLN A 87 15.61 -0.20 -4.51
CA GLN A 87 15.36 0.79 -3.45
C GLN A 87 13.88 1.17 -3.36
N ASN A 88 13.22 1.44 -4.50
CA ASN A 88 11.79 1.75 -4.52
C ASN A 88 10.96 0.59 -3.94
N ALA A 89 11.32 -0.65 -4.24
CA ALA A 89 10.64 -1.84 -3.70
C ALA A 89 10.86 -2.01 -2.18
N GLU A 90 12.03 -1.65 -1.67
CA GLU A 90 12.32 -1.62 -0.23
C GLU A 90 11.58 -0.50 0.49
N ASP A 91 11.50 0.69 -0.10
CA ASP A 91 10.70 1.81 0.40
C ASP A 91 9.21 1.47 0.40
N MET A 92 8.68 0.85 -0.67
CA MET A 92 7.30 0.38 -0.69
C MET A 92 7.03 -0.62 0.43
N SER A 93 7.99 -1.51 0.71
CA SER A 93 7.86 -2.52 1.76
C SER A 93 7.90 -1.92 3.17
N SER A 94 8.82 -0.99 3.43
CA SER A 94 9.09 -0.45 4.77
C SER A 94 8.25 0.79 5.11
N LYS A 95 7.73 1.51 4.12
CA LYS A 95 6.95 2.74 4.33
C LYS A 95 5.49 2.51 3.94
N THR A 96 5.25 2.19 2.67
CA THR A 96 3.88 2.14 2.13
C THR A 96 3.05 0.98 2.71
N VAL A 97 3.61 -0.24 2.74
CA VAL A 97 2.93 -1.41 3.30
C VAL A 97 2.74 -1.29 4.82
N GLU A 98 3.68 -0.68 5.53
CA GLU A 98 3.55 -0.42 6.98
C GLU A 98 2.41 0.57 7.27
N LYS A 99 2.40 1.74 6.61
CA LYS A 99 1.31 2.72 6.73
C LYS A 99 -0.05 2.12 6.40
N LEU A 100 -0.13 1.34 5.32
CA LEU A 100 -1.37 0.66 4.93
C LEU A 100 -1.81 -0.37 5.99
N SER A 101 -0.87 -1.09 6.60
CA SER A 101 -1.17 -2.04 7.67
C SER A 101 -1.67 -1.35 8.94
N LEU A 102 -1.11 -0.19 9.29
CA LEU A 102 -1.62 0.65 10.38
C LEU A 102 -3.05 1.12 10.09
N LEU A 103 -3.29 1.67 8.91
CA LEU A 103 -4.63 2.13 8.49
C LEU A 103 -5.67 1.00 8.52
N ILE A 104 -5.32 -0.22 8.09
CA ILE A 104 -6.20 -1.40 8.18
C ILE A 104 -6.58 -1.68 9.64
N ASN A 105 -5.62 -1.63 10.56
CA ASN A 105 -5.86 -1.87 11.98
C ASN A 105 -6.72 -0.77 12.61
N GLU A 106 -6.47 0.49 12.26
CA GLU A 106 -7.27 1.62 12.73
C GLU A 106 -8.71 1.54 12.21
N LYS A 107 -8.93 1.17 10.94
CA LYS A 107 -10.28 0.91 10.39
C LYS A 107 -10.99 -0.21 11.15
N LYS A 108 -10.31 -1.32 11.46
CA LYS A 108 -10.87 -2.41 12.27
C LYS A 108 -11.24 -1.95 13.69
N ALA A 109 -10.37 -1.17 14.31
CA ALA A 109 -10.60 -0.61 15.65
C ALA A 109 -11.77 0.37 15.66
N SER A 110 -11.84 1.30 14.69
CA SER A 110 -12.94 2.25 14.53
C SER A 110 -14.28 1.55 14.32
N ARG A 111 -14.31 0.51 13.47
CA ARG A 111 -15.50 -0.33 13.26
C ARG A 111 -15.98 -1.01 14.53
N LYS A 112 -15.05 -1.57 15.32
CA LYS A 112 -15.35 -2.19 16.60
C LYS A 112 -15.91 -1.16 17.60
N MET A 113 -15.27 0.00 17.70
CA MET A 113 -15.68 1.09 18.59
C MET A 113 -17.12 1.54 18.28
N LEU A 114 -17.46 1.77 17.01
CA LEU A 114 -18.82 2.16 16.63
C LEU A 114 -19.86 1.10 17.04
N ALA A 115 -19.55 -0.18 16.85
CA ALA A 115 -20.46 -1.28 17.19
C ALA A 115 -20.68 -1.38 18.71
N GLU A 116 -19.61 -1.35 19.50
CA GLU A 116 -19.67 -1.42 20.96
C GLU A 116 -20.38 -0.21 21.56
N GLU A 117 -20.07 0.99 21.07
CA GLU A 117 -20.68 2.22 21.56
C GLU A 117 -22.17 2.30 21.21
N ARG A 118 -22.54 1.90 19.98
CA ARG A 118 -23.95 1.82 19.61
C ARG A 118 -24.70 0.82 20.48
N GLN A 119 -24.12 -0.36 20.70
CA GLN A 119 -24.72 -1.39 21.55
C GLN A 119 -24.90 -0.91 22.99
N ARG A 120 -23.91 -0.20 23.54
CA ARG A 120 -23.97 0.38 24.89
C ARG A 120 -25.13 1.35 25.03
N LEU A 121 -25.23 2.34 24.12
CA LEU A 121 -26.29 3.34 24.15
C LEU A 121 -27.68 2.71 23.99
N ASP A 122 -27.81 1.72 23.10
CA ASP A 122 -29.08 1.00 22.89
C ASP A 122 -29.48 0.17 24.13
N ALA A 123 -28.51 -0.42 24.84
CA ALA A 123 -28.74 -1.17 26.07
C ALA A 123 -29.19 -0.27 27.23
N GLU A 124 -28.57 0.90 27.39
CA GLU A 124 -28.96 1.91 28.39
C GLU A 124 -30.40 2.39 28.18
N LEU A 125 -30.76 2.72 26.93
CA LEU A 125 -32.11 3.14 26.58
C LEU A 125 -33.12 2.01 26.80
N ALA A 126 -32.77 0.76 26.47
CA ALA A 126 -33.61 -0.39 26.71
C ALA A 126 -33.81 -0.67 28.21
N ALA A 127 -32.79 -0.45 29.05
CA ALA A 127 -32.90 -0.59 30.50
C ALA A 127 -33.88 0.43 31.09
N SER A 128 -33.75 1.70 30.69
CA SER A 128 -34.68 2.77 31.08
C SER A 128 -36.12 2.46 30.66
N LYS A 129 -36.33 1.94 29.45
CA LYS A 129 -37.65 1.50 28.99
C LYS A 129 -38.22 0.33 29.80
N ARG A 130 -37.38 -0.65 30.19
CA ARG A 130 -37.82 -1.76 31.05
C ARG A 130 -38.26 -1.28 32.43
N GLU A 131 -37.58 -0.27 32.98
CA GLU A 131 -37.99 0.33 34.26
C GLU A 131 -39.40 0.93 34.17
N VAL A 132 -39.69 1.66 33.08
CA VAL A 132 -41.04 2.19 32.81
C VAL A 132 -42.09 1.08 32.78
N GLU A 133 -41.82 -0.04 32.10
CA GLU A 133 -42.76 -1.17 32.02
C GLU A 133 -42.93 -1.90 33.35
N THR A 134 -41.86 -2.02 34.16
CA THR A 134 -41.92 -2.55 35.53
C THR A 134 -42.84 -1.70 36.40
N GLN A 135 -42.60 -0.38 36.44
CA GLN A 135 -43.41 0.55 37.23
C GLN A 135 -44.87 0.57 36.77
N LYS A 136 -45.12 0.50 35.46
CA LYS A 136 -46.48 0.40 34.89
C LYS A 136 -47.20 -0.87 35.34
N SER A 137 -46.52 -2.02 35.32
CA SER A 137 -47.09 -3.31 35.75
C SER A 137 -47.43 -3.30 37.23
N GLU A 138 -46.55 -2.76 38.07
CA GLU A 138 -46.80 -2.61 39.51
C GLU A 138 -47.96 -1.65 39.79
N TYR A 139 -47.98 -0.51 39.10
CA TYR A 139 -49.05 0.49 39.21
C TYR A 139 -50.41 -0.13 38.86
N ALA A 140 -50.51 -0.83 37.74
CA ALA A 140 -51.75 -1.51 37.31
C ALA A 140 -52.24 -2.52 38.35
N LYS A 141 -51.36 -3.38 38.86
CA LYS A 141 -51.69 -4.35 39.92
C LYS A 141 -52.22 -3.67 41.19
N LEU A 142 -51.66 -2.51 41.56
CA LEU A 142 -52.10 -1.76 42.73
C LEU A 142 -53.45 -1.06 42.51
N VAL A 143 -53.74 -0.59 41.31
CA VAL A 143 -55.05 -0.04 40.94
C VAL A 143 -56.14 -1.11 41.08
N ASP A 144 -55.93 -2.29 40.48
CA ASP A 144 -56.89 -3.40 40.56
C ASP A 144 -57.08 -3.91 42.00
N LYS A 145 -55.98 -4.00 42.74
CA LYS A 145 -56.01 -4.36 44.16
C LYS A 145 -56.78 -3.34 44.99
N LEU A 146 -56.54 -2.05 44.80
CA LEU A 146 -57.25 -0.99 45.52
C LEU A 146 -58.75 -1.01 45.21
N LYS A 147 -59.12 -1.22 43.94
CA LYS A 147 -60.53 -1.38 43.52
C LYS A 147 -61.21 -2.53 44.26
N THR A 148 -60.53 -3.67 44.36
CA THR A 148 -61.05 -4.86 45.05
C THR A 148 -61.16 -4.65 46.56
N GLU A 149 -60.16 -4.03 47.19
CA GLU A 149 -60.17 -3.75 48.63
C GLU A 149 -61.21 -2.69 49.02
N ARG A 150 -61.41 -1.66 48.18
CA ARG A 150 -62.46 -0.66 48.37
C ARG A 150 -63.85 -1.27 48.31
N ALA A 151 -64.13 -2.12 47.32
CA ALA A 151 -65.42 -2.80 47.23
C ALA A 151 -65.73 -3.66 48.48
N LYS A 152 -64.73 -4.37 49.01
CA LYS A 152 -64.87 -5.15 50.27
C LYS A 152 -65.10 -4.25 51.49
N TYR A 153 -64.41 -3.11 51.55
CA TYR A 153 -64.60 -2.14 52.62
C TYR A 153 -66.01 -1.51 52.58
N GLU A 154 -66.50 -1.13 51.40
CA GLU A 154 -67.84 -0.57 51.21
C GLU A 154 -68.94 -1.56 51.60
N ASP A 155 -68.80 -2.84 51.24
CA ASP A 155 -69.73 -3.89 51.65
C ASP A 155 -69.81 -4.03 53.18
N LEU A 156 -68.64 -4.02 53.86
CA LEU A 156 -68.58 -4.06 55.32
C LEU A 156 -69.12 -2.79 55.97
N TYR A 157 -68.85 -1.62 55.39
CA TYR A 157 -69.37 -0.33 55.85
C TYR A 157 -70.91 -0.30 55.84
N ASN A 158 -71.53 -0.94 54.83
CA ASN A 158 -72.97 -1.01 54.67
C ASN A 158 -73.64 -2.07 55.57
N LYS A 159 -72.92 -3.16 55.91
CA LYS A 159 -73.47 -4.28 56.71
C LYS A 159 -73.22 -4.16 58.21
N SER A 160 -72.06 -3.67 58.64
CA SER A 160 -71.61 -3.69 60.03
C SER A 160 -70.55 -2.62 60.29
N LYS A 161 -70.95 -1.47 60.84
CA LYS A 161 -70.02 -0.42 61.25
C LYS A 161 -69.39 -0.75 62.60
N GLY A 162 -68.06 -0.68 62.68
CA GLY A 162 -67.34 -0.69 63.96
C GLY A 162 -66.83 -2.05 64.47
N GLY A 163 -66.77 -3.08 63.64
CA GLY A 163 -66.17 -4.38 63.99
C GLY A 163 -64.66 -4.47 63.68
N SER A 164 -63.95 -5.42 64.30
CA SER A 164 -62.51 -5.68 64.03
C SER A 164 -62.22 -5.91 62.54
N LYS A 165 -63.08 -6.65 61.83
CA LYS A 165 -62.97 -6.87 60.37
C LYS A 165 -63.13 -5.59 59.54
N PHE A 166 -63.94 -4.63 60.02
CA PHE A 166 -64.13 -3.34 59.36
C PHE A 166 -62.87 -2.47 59.47
N GLU A 167 -62.28 -2.38 60.67
CA GLU A 167 -61.02 -1.64 60.87
C GLU A 167 -59.85 -2.29 60.13
N GLU A 168 -59.82 -3.62 60.02
CA GLU A 168 -58.82 -4.32 59.21
C GLU A 168 -58.95 -3.98 57.71
N ALA A 169 -60.18 -3.97 57.17
CA ALA A 169 -60.43 -3.60 55.78
C ALA A 169 -60.06 -2.14 55.49
N LYS A 170 -60.40 -1.22 56.41
CA LYS A 170 -60.00 0.20 56.34
C LYS A 170 -58.48 0.36 56.32
N SER A 171 -57.77 -0.34 57.20
CA SER A 171 -56.31 -0.35 57.26
C SER A 171 -55.68 -0.87 55.97
N LYS A 172 -56.23 -1.94 55.37
CA LYS A 172 -55.77 -2.48 54.08
C LYS A 172 -55.93 -1.47 52.94
N VAL A 173 -57.11 -0.86 52.82
CA VAL A 173 -57.39 0.17 51.81
C VAL A 173 -56.40 1.33 51.95
N LEU A 174 -56.18 1.83 53.17
CA LEU A 174 -55.23 2.92 53.42
C LEU A 174 -53.80 2.54 53.01
N LYS A 175 -53.32 1.35 53.41
CA LYS A 175 -51.98 0.85 53.06
C LYS A 175 -51.80 0.70 51.55
N THR A 176 -52.78 0.10 50.86
CA THR A 176 -52.72 -0.06 49.40
C THR A 176 -52.80 1.30 48.70
N CYS A 177 -53.60 2.24 49.19
CA CYS A 177 -53.68 3.61 48.66
C CYS A 177 -52.33 4.35 48.79
N THR A 178 -51.70 4.32 49.96
CA THR A 178 -50.37 4.92 50.18
C THR A 178 -49.33 4.31 49.24
N ARG A 179 -49.35 2.99 49.08
CA ARG A 179 -48.43 2.29 48.16
C ARG A 179 -48.72 2.67 46.70
N LEU A 180 -49.99 2.77 46.30
CA LEU A 180 -50.39 3.20 44.97
C LEU A 180 -49.89 4.61 44.66
N HIS A 181 -50.03 5.57 45.58
CA HIS A 181 -49.52 6.93 45.40
C HIS A 181 -47.99 6.96 45.26
N LYS A 182 -47.27 6.14 46.04
CA LYS A 182 -45.81 6.02 45.90
C LYS A 182 -45.42 5.47 44.52
N THR A 183 -46.03 4.36 44.10
CA THR A 183 -45.77 3.74 42.79
C THR A 183 -46.22 4.64 41.64
N HIS A 184 -47.29 5.42 41.80
CA HIS A 184 -47.70 6.44 40.83
C HIS A 184 -46.58 7.43 40.57
N ASN A 185 -46.02 8.01 41.64
CA ASN A 185 -44.93 8.98 41.53
C ASN A 185 -43.71 8.34 40.87
N GLN A 186 -43.35 7.11 41.25
CA GLN A 186 -42.23 6.37 40.63
C GLN A 186 -42.48 6.11 39.14
N TYR A 187 -43.69 5.75 38.75
CA TYR A 187 -44.05 5.53 37.35
C TYR A 187 -43.99 6.82 36.53
N VAL A 188 -44.52 7.92 37.05
CA VAL A 188 -44.47 9.24 36.38
C VAL A 188 -43.04 9.71 36.20
N VAL A 189 -42.19 9.56 37.23
CA VAL A 189 -40.76 9.88 37.15
C VAL A 189 -40.06 9.00 36.10
N ALA A 190 -40.27 7.68 36.12
CA ALA A 190 -39.68 6.77 35.14
C ALA A 190 -40.06 7.15 33.69
N ILE A 191 -41.32 7.53 33.44
CA ILE A 191 -41.76 8.02 32.11
C ILE A 191 -41.02 9.29 31.73
N HIS A 192 -40.93 10.26 32.64
CA HIS A 192 -40.25 11.52 32.39
C HIS A 192 -38.77 11.30 32.06
N ASP A 193 -38.08 10.51 32.87
CA ASP A 193 -36.66 10.19 32.71
C ASP A 193 -36.41 9.47 31.39
N TYR A 194 -37.23 8.48 31.04
CA TYR A 194 -37.14 7.78 29.76
C TYR A 194 -37.35 8.73 28.57
N ASN A 195 -38.38 9.59 28.61
CA ASN A 195 -38.66 10.52 27.52
C ASN A 195 -37.53 11.54 27.33
N GLN A 196 -36.96 12.04 28.43
CA GLN A 196 -35.82 12.95 28.39
C GLN A 196 -34.58 12.25 27.81
N GLN A 197 -34.25 11.05 28.28
CA GLN A 197 -33.12 10.26 27.78
C GLN A 197 -33.30 9.89 26.30
N HIS A 198 -34.49 9.46 25.90
CA HIS A 198 -34.80 9.10 24.52
C HIS A 198 -34.70 10.32 23.58
N SER A 199 -35.21 11.47 24.00
CA SER A 199 -35.06 12.73 23.27
C SER A 199 -33.58 13.12 23.12
N ALA A 200 -32.80 13.05 24.20
CA ALA A 200 -31.37 13.33 24.18
C ALA A 200 -30.58 12.36 23.27
N TYR A 201 -30.92 11.07 23.32
CA TYR A 201 -30.34 10.04 22.48
C TYR A 201 -30.55 10.36 20.99
N LEU A 202 -31.78 10.66 20.57
CA LEU A 202 -32.10 10.92 19.14
C LEU A 202 -31.59 12.26 18.63
N ARG A 203 -31.57 13.30 19.48
CA ARG A 203 -31.25 14.66 19.05
C ARG A 203 -29.78 15.02 19.19
N THR A 204 -29.05 14.33 20.05
CA THR A 204 -27.70 14.74 20.45
C THR A 204 -26.71 13.58 20.48
N THR A 205 -26.94 12.58 21.33
CA THR A 205 -25.92 11.54 21.60
C THR A 205 -25.64 10.69 20.37
N LEU A 206 -26.67 10.09 19.77
CA LEU A 206 -26.48 9.24 18.60
C LEU A 206 -26.01 10.03 17.37
N PRO A 207 -26.61 11.19 17.03
CA PRO A 207 -26.09 12.02 15.95
C PRO A 207 -24.63 12.42 16.14
N GLY A 208 -24.24 12.76 17.38
CA GLY A 208 -22.87 13.10 17.74
C GLY A 208 -21.91 11.95 17.47
N LEU A 209 -22.22 10.74 17.95
CA LEU A 209 -21.44 9.53 17.68
C LEU A 209 -21.27 9.28 16.17
N LEU A 210 -22.37 9.36 15.42
CA LEU A 210 -22.35 9.09 13.98
C LEU A 210 -21.56 10.14 13.20
N ASN A 211 -21.66 11.41 13.58
CA ASN A 211 -20.90 12.49 12.94
C ASN A 211 -19.41 12.42 13.27
N TYR A 212 -19.07 12.08 14.50
CA TYR A 212 -17.69 11.81 14.91
C TYR A 212 -17.11 10.63 14.12
N HIS A 213 -17.88 9.54 14.03
CA HIS A 213 -17.49 8.38 13.22
C HIS A 213 -17.26 8.77 11.76
N GLN A 214 -18.17 9.55 11.16
CA GLN A 214 -17.99 10.06 9.81
C GLN A 214 -16.68 10.83 9.65
N ALA A 215 -16.37 11.74 10.57
CA ALA A 215 -15.15 12.55 10.50
C ALA A 215 -13.88 11.68 10.54
N ILE A 216 -13.84 10.66 11.40
CA ILE A 216 -12.73 9.69 11.43
C ILE A 216 -12.62 8.93 10.12
N GLN A 217 -13.76 8.46 9.58
CA GLN A 217 -13.74 7.71 8.33
C GLN A 217 -13.26 8.59 7.15
N GLU A 218 -13.64 9.86 7.12
CA GLU A 218 -13.19 10.85 6.14
C GLU A 218 -11.67 11.14 6.27
N ASP A 219 -11.14 11.26 7.48
CA ASP A 219 -9.70 11.42 7.72
C ASP A 219 -8.90 10.20 7.23
N MET A 220 -9.38 8.99 7.56
CA MET A 220 -8.77 7.74 7.08
C MET A 220 -8.81 7.60 5.54
N VAL A 221 -9.77 8.23 4.86
CA VAL A 221 -9.79 8.27 3.40
C VAL A 221 -8.67 9.17 2.86
N GLU A 222 -8.40 10.31 3.51
CA GLU A 222 -7.27 11.17 3.13
C GLU A 222 -5.93 10.45 3.36
N GLN A 223 -5.76 9.76 4.50
CA GLN A 223 -4.57 8.93 4.74
C GLN A 223 -4.40 7.84 3.67
N CYS A 224 -5.49 7.19 3.25
CA CYS A 224 -5.46 6.21 2.18
C CYS A 224 -4.98 6.83 0.85
N LYS A 225 -5.47 8.03 0.52
CA LYS A 225 -5.03 8.77 -0.67
C LYS A 225 -3.53 9.06 -0.62
N ASP A 226 -2.99 9.51 0.51
CA ASP A 226 -1.56 9.77 0.65
C ASP A 226 -0.71 8.51 0.47
N ILE A 227 -1.16 7.38 1.02
CA ILE A 227 -0.52 6.07 0.82
C ILE A 227 -0.53 5.67 -0.66
N LEU A 228 -1.65 5.89 -1.36
CA LEU A 228 -1.76 5.58 -2.79
C LEU A 228 -0.88 6.49 -3.64
N LEU A 229 -0.76 7.77 -3.29
CA LEU A 229 0.16 8.71 -3.95
C LEU A 229 1.61 8.26 -3.77
N GLU A 230 2.03 7.90 -2.54
CA GLU A 230 3.37 7.35 -2.27
C GLU A 230 3.61 6.06 -3.09
N TYR A 231 2.63 5.14 -3.13
CA TYR A 231 2.71 3.95 -3.96
C TYR A 231 2.95 4.31 -5.43
N THR A 232 2.16 5.22 -6.01
CA THR A 232 2.30 5.59 -7.42
C THR A 232 3.65 6.24 -7.73
N LEU A 233 4.20 7.03 -6.80
CA LEU A 233 5.51 7.64 -6.93
C LEU A 233 6.62 6.58 -6.99
N LEU A 234 6.61 5.63 -6.04
CA LEU A 234 7.62 4.57 -5.95
C LEU A 234 7.48 3.55 -7.09
N ALA A 235 6.25 3.31 -7.55
CA ALA A 235 5.93 2.39 -8.63
C ALA A 235 6.22 2.97 -10.03
N SER A 236 6.49 4.27 -10.15
CA SER A 236 6.71 4.92 -11.44
C SER A 236 8.06 4.54 -12.05
N THR A 237 8.03 4.04 -13.28
CA THR A 237 9.22 3.82 -14.13
C THR A 237 9.49 4.99 -15.08
N CYS A 238 8.72 6.08 -14.95
CA CYS A 238 8.82 7.29 -15.76
C CYS A 238 9.21 8.50 -14.90
N SER A 239 9.89 8.28 -13.78
CA SER A 239 10.44 9.39 -12.99
C SER A 239 11.56 10.09 -13.77
N GLU A 240 11.88 11.32 -13.37
CA GLU A 240 12.97 12.09 -13.97
C GLU A 240 14.29 11.30 -13.98
N ASP A 241 14.56 10.50 -12.95
CA ASP A 241 15.75 9.65 -12.87
C ASP A 241 15.79 8.57 -13.96
N PHE A 242 14.67 7.88 -14.21
CA PHE A 242 14.60 6.86 -15.25
C PHE A 242 14.71 7.49 -16.64
N ILE A 243 14.07 8.64 -16.85
CA ILE A 243 14.15 9.39 -18.10
C ILE A 243 15.58 9.89 -18.34
N ALA A 244 16.26 10.40 -17.30
CA ALA A 244 17.63 10.87 -17.39
C ALA A 244 18.58 9.72 -17.74
N ASN A 245 18.43 8.55 -17.11
CA ASN A 245 19.24 7.37 -17.44
C ASN A 245 19.06 6.92 -18.89
N GLN A 246 17.82 6.88 -19.38
CA GLN A 246 17.57 6.55 -20.79
C GLN A 246 18.19 7.58 -21.74
N LYS A 247 18.07 8.87 -21.41
CA LYS A 247 18.64 9.96 -22.22
C LYS A 247 20.17 9.87 -22.29
N ASP A 248 20.84 9.55 -21.19
CA ASP A 248 22.29 9.38 -21.16
C ASP A 248 22.72 8.22 -22.07
N ILE A 249 21.99 7.09 -22.04
CA ILE A 249 22.21 5.97 -22.98
C ILE A 249 22.05 6.44 -24.43
N ASP A 250 20.97 7.15 -24.75
CA ASP A 250 20.71 7.62 -26.11
C ASP A 250 21.83 8.56 -26.58
N VAL A 251 22.31 9.44 -25.71
CA VAL A 251 23.44 10.34 -26.00
C VAL A 251 24.72 9.54 -26.25
N ALA A 252 25.02 8.53 -25.43
CA ALA A 252 26.20 7.68 -25.59
C ALA A 252 26.19 6.96 -26.95
N VAL A 253 25.07 6.34 -27.29
CA VAL A 253 24.91 5.61 -28.57
C VAL A 253 25.06 6.55 -29.77
N ASN A 254 24.50 7.75 -29.71
CA ASN A 254 24.61 8.72 -30.79
C ASN A 254 26.02 9.33 -30.95
N ARG A 255 26.95 9.11 -30.01
CA ARG A 255 28.35 9.55 -30.15
C ARG A 255 29.20 8.58 -30.97
N ILE A 256 28.72 7.37 -31.25
CA ILE A 256 29.47 6.38 -32.04
C ILE A 256 29.75 6.95 -33.43
N ASN A 257 31.04 7.02 -33.77
CA ASN A 257 31.49 7.41 -35.09
C ASN A 257 32.36 6.29 -35.67
N HIS A 258 31.83 5.64 -36.71
CA HIS A 258 32.49 4.52 -37.37
C HIS A 258 33.85 4.89 -37.99
N LEU A 259 34.08 6.17 -38.30
CA LEU A 259 35.35 6.63 -38.90
C LEU A 259 36.50 6.70 -37.88
N THR A 260 36.18 6.85 -36.59
CA THR A 260 37.18 7.06 -35.52
C THR A 260 37.30 5.84 -34.60
N GLU A 261 36.59 4.76 -34.89
CA GLU A 261 36.51 3.55 -34.05
C GLU A 261 37.88 2.94 -33.75
N TYR A 262 38.78 2.97 -34.74
CA TYR A 262 40.09 2.34 -34.66
C TYR A 262 41.23 3.33 -34.43
N ASP A 263 40.97 4.63 -34.28
CA ASP A 263 42.03 5.65 -34.17
C ASP A 263 42.96 5.36 -32.99
N GLY A 264 42.40 5.02 -31.83
CA GLY A 264 43.17 4.65 -30.64
C GLY A 264 43.97 3.34 -30.82
N PHE A 265 43.44 2.40 -31.60
CA PHE A 265 44.16 1.15 -31.93
C PHE A 265 45.32 1.42 -32.89
N LEU A 266 45.06 2.14 -33.98
CA LEU A 266 46.05 2.51 -34.98
C LEU A 266 47.19 3.31 -34.34
N GLU A 267 46.88 4.28 -33.47
CA GLU A 267 47.92 5.06 -32.80
C GLU A 267 48.78 4.21 -31.85
N LYS A 268 48.18 3.22 -31.18
CA LYS A 268 48.87 2.31 -30.24
C LYS A 268 49.75 1.27 -30.95
N TYR A 269 49.31 0.78 -32.11
CA TYR A 269 49.96 -0.31 -32.85
C TYR A 269 50.48 0.12 -34.23
N LYS A 270 50.69 1.41 -34.47
CA LYS A 270 51.29 1.87 -35.73
C LYS A 270 52.70 1.31 -35.86
N ASP A 271 52.92 0.57 -36.94
CA ASP A 271 54.25 0.10 -37.30
C ASP A 271 55.04 1.25 -37.93
N SER A 272 56.37 1.20 -37.78
CA SER A 272 57.26 1.95 -38.66
C SER A 272 57.05 1.49 -40.10
N GLN A 273 57.19 2.40 -41.05
CA GLN A 273 57.11 2.07 -42.48
C GLN A 273 57.99 0.85 -42.77
N ILE A 274 57.41 -0.17 -43.39
CA ILE A 274 58.16 -1.34 -43.84
C ILE A 274 59.15 -0.82 -44.88
N GLU A 275 60.44 -0.89 -44.53
CA GLU A 275 61.50 -0.58 -45.49
C GLU A 275 61.49 -1.66 -46.56
N GLU A 276 61.51 -1.23 -47.81
CA GLU A 276 61.62 -2.14 -48.94
C GLU A 276 63.02 -2.76 -48.92
N ASP A 277 63.10 -4.03 -48.52
CA ASP A 277 64.34 -4.79 -48.54
C ASP A 277 64.71 -5.07 -50.01
N THR A 278 65.54 -4.19 -50.56
CA THR A 278 66.05 -4.33 -51.91
C THR A 278 67.33 -5.15 -51.85
N VAL A 279 67.22 -6.44 -52.17
CA VAL A 279 68.39 -7.31 -52.32
C VAL A 279 69.11 -6.93 -53.61
N VAL A 280 70.32 -6.43 -53.48
CA VAL A 280 71.21 -6.08 -54.60
C VAL A 280 72.30 -7.13 -54.76
N PHE A 281 72.83 -7.28 -55.98
CA PHE A 281 73.99 -8.14 -56.22
C PHE A 281 75.20 -7.65 -55.39
N ASP A 282 75.79 -8.54 -54.60
CA ASP A 282 76.98 -8.23 -53.80
C ASP A 282 78.22 -8.09 -54.69
N GLU A 283 78.59 -6.85 -54.99
CA GLU A 283 79.75 -6.53 -55.84
C GLU A 283 81.08 -7.05 -55.25
N GLY A 284 81.15 -7.25 -53.93
CA GLY A 284 82.30 -7.82 -53.23
C GLY A 284 82.66 -9.24 -53.70
N LEU A 285 81.67 -9.99 -54.21
CA LEU A 285 81.87 -11.35 -54.73
C LEU A 285 82.69 -11.38 -56.02
N LEU A 286 82.83 -10.24 -56.72
CA LEU A 286 83.58 -10.14 -57.97
C LEU A 286 84.86 -9.28 -57.86
N GLU A 287 85.25 -8.81 -56.66
CA GLU A 287 86.39 -7.90 -56.48
C GLU A 287 87.72 -8.45 -57.02
N ASP A 288 88.00 -9.74 -56.78
CA ASP A 288 89.21 -10.44 -57.25
C ASP A 288 88.98 -11.26 -58.54
N TYR A 289 87.79 -11.13 -59.15
CA TYR A 289 87.42 -11.90 -60.33
C TYR A 289 87.76 -11.14 -61.63
N SER A 290 88.63 -11.73 -62.46
CA SER A 290 89.11 -11.12 -63.71
C SER A 290 88.48 -11.72 -64.99
N GLY A 291 87.19 -12.08 -64.95
CA GLY A 291 86.48 -12.68 -66.09
C GLY A 291 85.28 -11.87 -66.60
N THR A 292 84.34 -12.50 -67.29
CA THR A 292 83.24 -11.85 -68.03
C THR A 292 81.96 -11.62 -67.24
N LEU A 293 81.83 -12.20 -66.04
CA LEU A 293 80.68 -12.03 -65.15
C LEU A 293 80.51 -10.56 -64.74
N GLN A 294 79.26 -10.07 -64.76
CA GLN A 294 78.91 -8.69 -64.41
C GLN A 294 77.78 -8.67 -63.38
N LYS A 295 77.81 -7.67 -62.48
CA LYS A 295 76.72 -7.43 -61.54
C LYS A 295 75.38 -7.30 -62.25
N ASP A 296 74.33 -7.86 -61.64
CA ASP A 296 72.95 -7.81 -62.12
C ASP A 296 72.74 -8.29 -63.57
N LYS A 297 73.66 -9.10 -64.11
CA LYS A 297 73.54 -9.65 -65.46
C LYS A 297 73.72 -11.15 -65.47
N ILE A 298 72.84 -11.82 -66.20
CA ILE A 298 72.98 -13.24 -66.51
C ILE A 298 74.12 -13.37 -67.53
N ALA A 299 75.16 -14.11 -67.17
CA ALA A 299 76.19 -14.49 -68.13
C ALA A 299 75.68 -15.64 -69.00
N VAL A 300 75.80 -15.48 -70.31
CA VAL A 300 75.41 -16.50 -71.29
C VAL A 300 76.62 -16.76 -72.17
N ASP A 301 77.23 -17.93 -71.98
CA ASP A 301 78.39 -18.40 -72.72
C ASP A 301 78.31 -19.91 -72.95
N ASP A 302 79.31 -20.45 -73.66
CA ASP A 302 79.35 -21.86 -74.07
C ASP A 302 79.36 -22.84 -72.89
N LEU A 303 79.58 -22.38 -71.65
CA LEU A 303 79.61 -23.22 -70.45
C LEU A 303 78.26 -23.32 -69.75
N ASN A 304 77.36 -22.37 -69.98
CA ASN A 304 76.10 -22.27 -69.22
C ASN A 304 74.84 -22.12 -70.09
N LEU A 305 74.98 -22.09 -71.43
CA LEU A 305 73.89 -21.95 -72.39
C LEU A 305 72.72 -22.93 -72.13
N GLU A 306 72.99 -24.24 -72.02
CA GLU A 306 71.96 -25.25 -71.73
C GLU A 306 71.28 -25.04 -70.37
N SER A 307 72.03 -24.58 -69.36
CA SER A 307 71.50 -24.37 -68.00
C SER A 307 70.61 -23.12 -67.89
N VAL A 308 70.85 -22.10 -68.72
CA VAL A 308 70.05 -20.88 -68.80
C VAL A 308 68.80 -21.10 -69.65
N GLU A 309 68.87 -21.91 -70.72
CA GLU A 309 67.71 -22.29 -71.54
C GLU A 309 66.69 -23.17 -70.80
N HIS A 310 67.12 -23.89 -69.76
CA HIS A 310 66.27 -24.76 -68.94
C HIS A 310 65.74 -24.13 -67.64
N ARG A 311 65.93 -22.83 -67.42
CA ARG A 311 65.36 -22.05 -66.30
C ARG A 311 64.17 -21.20 -66.73
#